data_AF-A0A976K441-F1
#
_entry.id   AF-A0A976K441-F1
#
_cell.length_a   1.000
_cell.length_b   1.000
_cell.length_c   1.000
_cell.angle_alpha   90.00
_cell.angle_beta   90.00
_cell.angle_gamma   90.00
#
_symmetry.space_group_name_H-M   'P 1'
#
loop_
_entity.id
_entity.type
_entity.pdbx_description
1 polymer ?
#
loop_
_entity_poly.entity_id
_entity_poly.type
_entity_poly.pdbx_seq_one_letter_code
_entity_poly.pdbx_strand_id
1 'polypeptide(L)'
;MKNILHRLLIVALVPALTLVSLPVRAQAGLISTEEVVADAGGQAARDKVADFLARDDVRQALEGHGVAGDEALERVRAMSDAEVAQLAQRVDEVPAGGDVLGLLFTVFVILLVTDILGFTKVFPFTRSVR
;
A
#
# COMPACT_ATOMS: atom_id res chain seq x y z
N MET A 1 -63.25 26.29 -34.62
CA MET A 1 -62.11 26.86 -33.85
C MET A 1 -61.41 25.82 -32.97
N LYS A 2 -62.12 24.97 -32.22
CA LYS A 2 -61.54 23.93 -31.35
C LYS A 2 -60.57 22.98 -32.08
N ASN A 3 -60.90 22.54 -33.29
CA ASN A 3 -60.07 21.61 -34.06
C ASN A 3 -58.77 22.24 -34.59
N ILE A 4 -58.76 23.56 -34.83
CA ILE A 4 -57.56 24.31 -35.23
C ILE A 4 -56.62 24.52 -34.05
N LEU A 5 -57.17 24.76 -32.86
CA LEU A 5 -56.40 24.89 -31.62
C LEU A 5 -55.69 23.57 -31.25
N HIS A 6 -56.40 22.44 -31.38
CA HIS A 6 -55.79 21.11 -31.17
C HIS A 6 -54.69 20.81 -32.19
N ARG A 7 -54.87 21.21 -33.46
CA ARG A 7 -53.88 21.00 -34.51
C ARG A 7 -52.62 21.83 -34.27
N LEU A 8 -52.76 23.06 -33.79
CA LEU A 8 -51.63 23.91 -33.41
C LEU A 8 -50.90 23.37 -32.17
N LEU A 9 -51.63 22.86 -31.17
CA LEU A 9 -51.02 22.22 -29.99
C LEU A 9 -50.21 20.97 -30.37
N ILE A 10 -50.74 20.12 -31.25
CA ILE A 10 -50.03 18.92 -31.71
C ILE A 10 -48.78 19.29 -32.50
N VAL A 11 -48.87 20.26 -33.42
CA VAL A 11 -47.74 20.71 -34.24
C VAL A 11 -46.63 21.35 -33.39
N ALA A 12 -46.98 22.00 -32.27
CA ALA A 12 -45.99 22.56 -31.35
C ALA A 12 -45.37 21.52 -30.40
N LEU A 13 -46.12 20.48 -30.02
CA LEU A 13 -45.67 19.46 -29.06
C LEU A 13 -44.67 18.47 -29.67
N VAL A 14 -44.86 18.08 -30.93
CA VAL A 14 -43.97 17.14 -31.65
C VAL A 14 -42.51 17.60 -31.71
N PRO A 15 -42.18 18.85 -32.12
CA PRO A 15 -40.79 19.31 -32.14
C PRO A 15 -40.20 19.46 -30.72
N ALA A 16 -41.01 19.84 -29.72
CA ALA A 16 -40.56 19.96 -28.33
C ALA A 16 -40.11 18.60 -27.75
N LEU A 17 -40.79 17.51 -28.09
CA LEU A 17 -40.40 16.15 -27.70
C LEU A 17 -39.11 15.68 -28.38
N THR A 18 -38.84 16.12 -29.61
CA THR A 18 -37.61 15.75 -30.33
C THR A 18 -36.36 16.46 -29.81
N LEU A 19 -36.48 17.67 -29.23
CA LEU A 19 -35.34 18.37 -28.63
C LEU A 19 -34.86 17.72 -27.31
N VAL A 20 -35.72 16.98 -26.62
CA VAL A 20 -35.37 16.27 -25.37
C VAL A 20 -34.59 14.97 -25.65
N SER A 21 -34.65 14.44 -26.88
CA SER A 21 -33.90 13.25 -27.31
C SER A 21 -32.46 13.55 -27.75
N LEU A 22 -31.90 14.70 -27.38
CA LEU A 22 -30.46 14.88 -27.45
C LEU A 22 -29.83 13.88 -26.47
N PRO A 23 -28.91 12.99 -26.92
CA PRO A 23 -28.28 12.05 -26.02
C PRO A 23 -27.50 12.88 -24.99
N VAL A 24 -27.99 12.91 -23.74
CA VAL A 24 -27.18 13.30 -22.60
C VAL A 24 -25.97 12.39 -22.68
N ARG A 25 -24.81 12.97 -23.03
CA ARG A 25 -23.55 12.25 -22.94
C ARG A 25 -23.36 11.97 -21.46
N ALA A 26 -23.83 10.80 -21.01
CA ALA A 26 -23.40 10.24 -19.76
C ALA A 26 -21.88 10.17 -19.87
N GLN A 27 -21.20 11.07 -19.16
CA GLN A 27 -19.76 10.99 -18.96
C GLN A 27 -19.54 9.79 -18.02
N ALA A 28 -19.77 8.59 -18.55
CA ALA A 28 -19.16 7.39 -18.02
C ALA A 28 -17.67 7.60 -18.32
N GLY A 29 -16.96 8.19 -17.35
CA GLY A 29 -15.51 8.06 -17.33
C GLY A 29 -15.24 6.57 -17.46
N LEU A 30 -14.56 6.19 -18.55
CA LEU A 30 -13.96 4.88 -18.61
C LEU A 30 -13.04 4.83 -17.40
N ILE A 31 -13.44 4.13 -16.33
CA ILE A 31 -12.49 3.71 -15.33
C ILE A 31 -11.53 2.85 -16.11
N SER A 32 -10.39 3.45 -16.44
CA SER A 32 -9.40 2.79 -17.28
C SER A 32 -8.87 1.64 -16.44
N THR A 33 -8.52 0.50 -17.06
CA THR A 33 -7.90 -0.62 -16.32
C THR A 33 -6.71 -0.12 -15.50
N GLU A 34 -6.05 0.94 -15.96
CA GLU A 34 -5.01 1.70 -15.27
C GLU A 34 -5.45 2.27 -13.91
N GLU A 35 -6.67 2.76 -13.74
CA GLU A 35 -7.20 3.24 -12.44
C GLU A 35 -7.47 2.07 -11.49
N VAL A 36 -7.95 0.92 -11.99
CA VAL A 36 -8.13 -0.29 -11.16
C VAL A 36 -6.78 -0.90 -10.76
N VAL A 37 -5.79 -0.88 -11.65
CA VAL A 37 -4.43 -1.34 -11.35
C VAL A 37 -3.71 -0.38 -10.39
N ALA A 38 -3.94 0.93 -10.52
CA ALA A 38 -3.43 1.92 -9.58
C ALA A 38 -4.03 1.75 -8.17
N ASP A 39 -5.34 1.50 -8.08
CA ASP A 39 -6.04 1.24 -6.81
C ASP A 39 -5.56 -0.08 -6.16
N ALA A 40 -5.39 -1.14 -6.97
CA ALA A 40 -4.80 -2.40 -6.50
C ALA A 40 -3.36 -2.23 -5.98
N GLY A 41 -2.56 -1.36 -6.61
CA GLY A 41 -1.21 -1.03 -6.15
C GLY A 41 -1.22 -0.27 -4.82
N GLY A 42 -2.15 0.67 -4.64
CA GLY A 42 -2.32 1.43 -3.39
C GLY A 42 -2.70 0.51 -2.23
N GLN A 43 -3.62 -0.44 -2.43
CA GLN A 43 -4.01 -1.38 -1.39
C GLN A 43 -2.86 -2.33 -1.02
N ALA A 44 -2.13 -2.87 -1.99
CA ALA A 44 -0.97 -3.72 -1.73
C ALA A 44 0.13 -2.98 -0.94
N ALA A 45 0.35 -1.69 -1.23
CA ALA A 45 1.27 -0.86 -0.48
C ALA A 45 0.80 -0.63 0.97
N ARG A 46 -0.51 -0.40 1.20
CA ARG A 46 -1.09 -0.29 2.55
C ARG A 46 -0.92 -1.56 3.35
N ASP A 47 -1.24 -2.71 2.76
CA ASP A 47 -1.12 -4.01 3.44
C ASP A 47 0.33 -4.28 3.85
N LYS A 48 1.27 -4.00 2.95
CA LYS A 48 2.71 -4.12 3.22
C LYS A 48 3.18 -3.22 4.38
N VAL A 49 2.77 -1.95 4.39
CA VAL A 49 3.12 -1.04 5.48
C VAL A 49 2.45 -1.49 6.79
N ALA A 50 1.22 -1.98 6.74
CA ALA A 50 0.53 -2.51 7.91
C ALA A 50 1.25 -3.73 8.50
N ASP A 51 1.69 -4.67 7.66
CA ASP A 51 2.48 -5.83 8.09
C ASP A 51 3.81 -5.41 8.74
N PHE A 52 4.46 -4.38 8.20
CA PHE A 52 5.68 -3.83 8.80
C PHE A 52 5.40 -3.20 10.17
N LEU A 53 4.35 -2.40 10.30
CA LEU A 53 3.94 -1.79 11.56
C LEU A 53 3.49 -2.81 12.61
N ALA A 54 3.03 -3.99 12.19
CA ALA A 54 2.60 -5.06 13.07
C ALA A 54 3.77 -5.81 13.74
N ARG A 55 5.01 -5.66 13.25
CA ARG A 55 6.19 -6.31 13.82
C ARG A 55 6.46 -5.79 15.24
N ASP A 56 6.78 -6.70 16.17
CA ASP A 56 7.00 -6.37 17.58
C ASP A 56 8.10 -5.32 17.80
N ASP A 57 9.19 -5.41 17.03
CA ASP A 57 10.32 -4.45 17.11
C ASP A 57 9.91 -3.04 16.65
N VAL A 58 9.10 -2.95 15.60
CA VAL A 58 8.56 -1.68 15.08
C VAL A 58 7.55 -1.10 16.07
N ARG A 59 6.64 -1.92 16.61
CA ARG A 59 5.67 -1.48 17.62
C ARG A 59 6.35 -0.93 18.86
N GLN A 60 7.34 -1.64 19.38
CA GLN A 60 8.10 -1.20 20.56
C GLN A 60 8.85 0.11 20.28
N ALA A 61 9.41 0.28 19.09
CA ALA A 61 10.06 1.53 18.69
C ALA A 61 9.07 2.70 18.61
N LEU A 62 7.88 2.49 18.01
CA LEU A 62 6.83 3.50 17.94
C LEU A 62 6.31 3.89 19.31
N GLU A 63 6.06 2.93 20.19
CA GLU A 63 5.66 3.16 21.58
C GLU A 63 6.75 3.93 22.36
N GLY A 64 8.03 3.61 22.12
CA GLY A 64 9.16 4.36 22.65
C GLY A 64 9.22 5.82 22.18
N HIS A 65 8.65 6.11 21.02
CA HIS A 65 8.45 7.46 20.49
C HIS A 65 7.09 8.09 20.85
N GLY A 66 6.27 7.40 21.66
CA GLY A 66 4.96 7.89 22.11
C GLY A 66 3.84 7.75 21.07
N VAL A 67 4.00 6.92 20.05
CA VAL A 67 2.99 6.65 19.02
C VAL A 67 2.40 5.25 19.24
N ALA A 68 1.08 5.17 19.40
CA ALA A 68 0.40 3.89 19.48
C ALA A 68 0.37 3.20 18.11
N GLY A 69 0.52 1.88 18.06
CA GLY A 69 0.49 1.12 16.81
C GLY A 69 -0.81 1.31 16.02
N ASP A 70 -1.95 1.37 16.71
CA ASP A 70 -3.26 1.62 16.09
C ASP A 70 -3.35 3.01 15.46
N GLU A 71 -2.78 4.03 16.12
CA GLU A 71 -2.72 5.39 15.59
C GLU A 71 -1.85 5.46 14.32
N ALA A 72 -0.73 4.73 14.29
CA ALA A 72 0.11 4.64 13.10
C ALA A 72 -0.65 4.00 11.92
N LEU A 73 -1.42 2.94 12.18
CA LEU A 73 -2.25 2.29 11.17
C LEU A 73 -3.37 3.20 10.66
N GLU A 74 -4.00 3.99 11.52
CA GLU A 74 -5.01 4.97 11.11
C GLU A 74 -4.42 6.03 10.17
N ARG A 75 -3.20 6.51 10.44
CA ARG A 75 -2.51 7.45 9.54
C ARG A 75 -2.22 6.83 8.17
N VAL A 76 -1.79 5.58 8.12
CA VAL A 76 -1.55 4.88 6.85
C VAL A 76 -2.85 4.73 6.05
N ARG A 77 -3.98 4.47 6.73
CA ARG A 77 -5.30 4.41 6.07
C ARG A 77 -5.76 5.76 5.53
N ALA A 78 -5.36 6.85 6.18
CA ALA A 78 -5.68 8.21 5.75
C ALA A 78 -4.75 8.74 4.63
N MET A 79 -3.65 8.06 4.32
CA MET A 79 -2.71 8.45 3.26
C MET A 79 -3.27 8.21 1.86
N SER A 80 -2.87 9.08 0.93
CA SER A 80 -3.09 8.87 -0.50
C SER A 80 -2.28 7.67 -1.03
N ASP A 81 -2.69 7.12 -2.17
CA ASP A 81 -2.01 5.96 -2.78
C ASP A 81 -0.53 6.24 -3.09
N ALA A 82 -0.22 7.48 -3.51
CA ALA A 82 1.15 7.88 -3.81
C ALA A 82 2.02 7.98 -2.54
N GLU A 83 1.47 8.48 -1.44
CA GLU A 83 2.19 8.61 -0.16
C GLU A 83 2.47 7.24 0.45
N VAL A 84 1.48 6.34 0.45
CA VAL A 84 1.68 5.00 0.98
C VAL A 84 2.60 4.16 0.11
N ALA A 85 2.59 4.35 -1.22
CA ALA A 85 3.54 3.70 -2.11
C ALA A 85 4.98 4.15 -1.82
N GLN A 86 5.22 5.45 -1.60
CA GLN A 86 6.54 5.95 -1.20
C GLN A 86 6.97 5.41 0.17
N LEU A 87 6.05 5.31 1.12
CA LEU A 87 6.33 4.73 2.43
C LEU A 87 6.68 3.25 2.34
N ALA A 88 5.95 2.48 1.53
CA ALA A 88 6.20 1.07 1.27
C ALA A 88 7.59 0.83 0.66
N GLN A 89 8.06 1.73 -0.21
CA GLN A 89 9.44 1.67 -0.74
C GLN A 89 10.49 1.87 0.34
N ARG A 90 10.27 2.80 1.29
CA ARG A 90 11.19 3.01 2.41
C ARG A 90 11.22 1.82 3.37
N VAL A 91 10.08 1.16 3.57
CA VAL A 91 10.00 -0.07 4.36
C VAL A 91 10.91 -1.17 3.80
N ASP A 92 11.08 -1.26 2.47
CA ASP A 92 12.00 -2.22 1.84
C ASP A 92 13.48 -1.93 2.12
N GLU A 93 13.82 -0.67 2.37
CA GLU A 93 15.19 -0.25 2.66
C GLU A 93 15.58 -0.53 4.12
N VAL A 94 14.59 -0.74 5.01
CA VAL A 94 14.84 -1.04 6.41
C VAL A 94 15.22 -2.52 6.57
N PRO A 95 16.42 -2.83 7.10
CA PRO A 95 16.82 -4.22 7.30
C PRO A 95 15.81 -4.98 8.19
N ALA A 96 15.30 -6.10 7.67
CA ALA A 96 14.48 -7.04 8.43
C ALA A 96 15.37 -7.83 9.39
N GLY A 97 15.74 -7.21 10.51
CA GLY A 97 16.59 -7.81 11.52
C GLY A 97 16.80 -6.83 12.65
N GLY A 98 15.89 -6.88 13.63
CA GLY A 98 16.01 -6.08 14.85
C GLY A 98 17.40 -6.18 15.45
N ASP A 99 17.88 -5.05 15.95
CA ASP A 99 19.26 -4.74 16.33
C ASP A 99 19.99 -5.90 17.04
N VAL A 100 19.28 -6.61 17.91
CA VAL A 100 19.81 -7.74 18.69
C VAL A 100 20.07 -8.99 17.85
N LEU A 101 19.12 -9.42 17.01
CA LEU A 101 19.30 -10.64 16.19
C LEU A 101 20.36 -10.42 15.11
N GLY A 102 20.37 -9.23 14.49
CA GLY A 102 21.39 -8.83 13.53
C GLY A 102 22.78 -8.78 14.18
N LEU A 103 22.90 -8.19 15.37
CA LEU A 103 24.14 -8.16 16.13
C LEU A 103 24.60 -9.57 16.53
N LEU A 104 23.70 -10.41 17.05
CA LEU A 104 24.04 -11.79 17.45
C LEU A 104 24.54 -12.60 16.26
N PHE A 105 23.87 -12.49 15.11
CA PHE A 105 24.26 -13.15 13.88
C PHE A 105 25.61 -12.63 13.37
N THR A 106 25.83 -11.32 13.39
CA THR A 106 27.09 -10.70 12.97
C THR A 106 28.26 -11.15 13.84
N VAL A 107 28.09 -11.10 15.17
CA VAL A 107 29.10 -11.59 16.13
C VAL A 107 29.36 -13.08 15.91
N PHE A 108 28.31 -13.87 15.70
CA PHE A 108 28.43 -15.30 15.39
C PHE A 108 29.26 -15.53 14.11
N VAL A 109 29.00 -14.80 13.02
CA VAL A 109 29.75 -14.93 11.76
C VAL A 109 31.21 -14.53 11.94
N ILE A 110 31.49 -13.42 12.63
CA ILE A 110 32.87 -12.99 12.91
C ILE A 110 33.61 -14.07 13.70
N LEU A 111 33.01 -14.56 14.79
CA LEU A 111 33.62 -15.61 15.61
C LEU A 111 33.82 -16.90 14.80
N LEU A 112 32.86 -17.30 13.99
CA LEU A 112 32.94 -18.50 13.15
C LEU A 112 34.12 -18.41 12.17
N VAL A 113 34.26 -17.28 11.47
CA VAL A 113 35.36 -17.05 10.53
C VAL A 113 36.70 -17.08 11.26
N THR A 114 36.82 -16.40 12.40
CA THR A 114 38.07 -16.40 13.18
C THR A 114 38.44 -17.76 13.76
N ASP A 115 37.46 -18.62 14.05
CA ASP A 115 37.69 -19.99 14.53
C ASP A 115 38.22 -20.91 13.40
N ILE A 116 37.62 -20.81 12.22
CA ILE A 116 38.06 -21.53 11.01
C ILE A 116 39.49 -21.12 10.62
N LEU A 117 39.82 -19.84 10.73
CA LEU A 117 41.18 -19.33 10.50
C LEU A 117 42.16 -19.69 11.62
N GLY A 118 41.68 -20.23 12.74
CA GLY A 118 42.48 -20.64 13.89
C GLY A 118 42.93 -19.51 14.81
N PHE A 119 42.42 -18.28 14.63
CA PHE A 119 42.66 -17.15 15.53
C PHE A 119 41.90 -17.30 16.86
N THR A 120 40.75 -17.99 16.84
CA THR A 120 39.96 -18.30 18.05
C THR A 120 39.59 -19.78 18.10
N LYS A 121 39.01 -20.23 19.23
CA LYS A 121 38.60 -21.63 19.49
C LYS A 121 37.26 -21.69 20.26
N VAL A 122 36.29 -20.88 19.84
CA VAL A 122 35.00 -20.70 20.51
C VAL A 122 34.04 -21.86 20.21
N PHE A 123 34.02 -22.33 18.96
CA PHE A 123 33.12 -23.35 18.46
C PHE A 123 33.81 -24.72 18.39
N PRO A 124 33.34 -25.75 19.11
CA PRO A 124 34.00 -27.06 19.12
C PRO A 124 33.80 -27.85 17.81
N PHE A 125 32.77 -27.51 17.03
CA PHE A 125 32.43 -28.19 15.77
C PHE A 125 33.31 -27.76 14.57
N THR A 126 34.10 -26.69 14.69
CA THR A 126 35.10 -26.32 13.67
C THR A 126 36.35 -27.22 13.73
N ARG A 127 36.45 -28.06 14.76
CA ARG A 127 37.57 -28.97 14.96
C ARG A 127 37.31 -30.28 14.24
N SER A 128 38.38 -30.84 13.65
CA SER A 128 38.35 -32.22 13.18
C SER A 128 38.22 -33.16 14.39
N VAL A 129 37.16 -33.98 14.42
CA VAL A 129 36.98 -35.05 15.40
C VAL A 129 38.00 -36.13 15.06
N ARG A 130 39.14 -36.14 15.77
CA ARG A 130 40.19 -37.14 15.61
C ARG A 130 40.35 -37.94 16.89
#